data_AF-A0A8H7YUS1-F1
#
_entry.id   AF-A0A8H7YUS1-F1
#
_cell.length_a   1.000
_cell.length_b   1.000
_cell.length_c   1.000
_cell.angle_alpha   90.00
_cell.angle_beta   90.00
_cell.angle_gamma   90.00
#
_symmetry.space_group_name_H-M   'P 1'
#
loop_
_entity.id
_entity.type
_entity.pdbx_description
1 polymer ?
#
loop_
_entity_poly.entity_id
_entity_poly.type
_entity_poly.pdbx_seq_one_letter_code
_entity_poly.pdbx_strand_id
1 'polypeptide(L)'
;MTALDEWRSGDPNICFAQYLASSRGDVRVLNCDNEVILKAGSRVRPSKEIVMRLVKDHTHIPVPEIVLAAYVSDEGRLAMSAIPSAPLIEA
;
A
#
# COMPACT_ATOMS: atom_id res chain seq x y z
N MET A 1 0.44 19.88 16.48
CA MET A 1 0.97 18.52 16.26
C MET A 1 0.13 17.87 15.18
N THR A 2 0.52 18.07 13.93
CA THR A 2 -0.28 17.75 12.74
C THR A 2 0.65 17.16 11.68
N ALA A 3 0.36 15.95 11.21
CA ALA A 3 0.97 15.21 10.09
C ALA A 3 2.50 15.02 10.04
N LEU A 4 3.30 15.71 10.86
CA LEU A 4 4.71 16.02 10.54
C LEU A 4 5.80 15.50 11.50
N ASP A 5 5.51 15.01 12.71
CA ASP A 5 6.60 14.86 13.71
C ASP A 5 7.47 13.59 13.63
N GLU A 6 7.07 12.53 12.92
CA GLU A 6 7.84 11.28 12.89
C GLU A 6 8.22 10.83 11.47
N TRP A 7 8.77 11.78 10.71
CA TRP A 7 9.64 11.48 9.58
C TRP A 7 11.07 11.08 10.00
N ARG A 8 11.35 10.84 11.29
CA ARG A 8 12.68 10.43 11.80
C ARG A 8 12.91 8.91 11.64
N SER A 9 13.57 8.39 10.61
CA SER A 9 14.38 9.07 9.60
C SER A 9 14.78 8.06 8.53
N GLY A 10 13.90 7.82 7.57
CA GLY A 10 14.12 6.87 6.47
C GLY A 10 13.59 7.42 5.16
N ASP A 11 14.10 8.58 4.75
CA ASP A 11 13.67 9.29 3.55
C ASP A 11 14.66 9.14 2.40
N PRO A 12 14.18 9.14 1.15
CA PRO A 12 14.80 10.14 0.27
C PRO A 12 13.86 10.97 -0.62
N ASN A 13 12.53 10.84 -0.60
CA ASN A 13 11.65 11.62 -1.50
C ASN A 13 10.19 11.78 -1.01
N ILE A 14 9.94 12.17 0.24
CA ILE A 14 8.56 12.47 0.66
C ILE A 14 8.11 13.90 0.34
N CYS A 15 7.33 13.97 -0.73
CA CYS A 15 6.21 14.88 -0.91
C CYS A 15 5.16 14.16 -1.77
N PHE A 16 4.32 13.33 -1.14
CA PHE A 16 3.04 12.92 -1.71
C PHE A 16 1.99 13.26 -0.65
N ALA A 17 0.88 13.89 -1.01
CA ALA A 17 -0.19 14.14 -0.05
C ALA A 17 -0.77 12.78 0.36
N GLN A 18 -0.53 12.39 1.61
CA GLN A 18 -0.96 11.10 2.16
C GLN A 18 -2.18 11.31 3.05
N TYR A 19 -3.24 10.55 2.78
CA TYR A 19 -4.38 10.47 3.69
C TYR A 19 -4.73 9.01 4.02
N LEU A 20 -5.23 8.77 5.23
CA LEU A 20 -5.71 7.46 5.65
C LEU A 20 -6.97 7.12 4.86
N ALA A 21 -6.85 6.23 3.89
CA ALA A 21 -7.97 5.73 3.12
C ALA A 21 -8.80 4.71 3.93
N SER A 22 -8.14 3.88 4.76
CA SER A 22 -8.82 2.89 5.60
C SER A 22 -7.91 2.33 6.69
N SER A 23 -8.51 1.88 7.80
CA SER A 23 -7.86 1.05 8.81
C SER A 23 -8.76 -0.13 9.17
N ARG A 24 -8.24 -1.36 9.13
CA ARG A 24 -8.98 -2.55 9.60
C ARG A 24 -8.05 -3.53 10.28
N GLY A 25 -8.25 -3.72 11.59
CA GLY A 25 -7.26 -4.40 12.44
C GLY A 25 -5.92 -3.68 12.41
N ASP A 26 -4.82 -4.42 12.56
CA ASP A 26 -3.45 -3.88 12.52
C ASP A 26 -2.94 -3.59 11.09
N VAL A 27 -3.79 -3.08 10.20
CA VAL A 27 -3.40 -2.66 8.84
C VAL A 27 -3.96 -1.27 8.56
N ARG A 28 -3.05 -0.36 8.22
CA ARG A 28 -3.34 0.99 7.73
C ARG A 28 -3.17 1.00 6.21
N VAL A 29 -4.12 1.63 5.52
CA VAL A 29 -4.07 1.87 4.08
C VAL A 29 -4.01 3.37 3.85
N LEU A 30 -2.92 3.83 3.26
CA LEU A 30 -2.66 5.22 2.92
C LEU A 30 -2.76 5.36 1.40
N ASN A 31 -3.44 6.39 0.94
CA ASN A 31 -3.44 6.79 -0.46
C ASN A 31 -2.44 7.94 -0.63
N CYS A 32 -1.50 7.78 -1.55
CA CYS A 32 -0.47 8.75 -1.90
C CYS A 32 -0.79 9.28 -3.31
N ASP A 33 -1.32 10.50 -3.38
CA ASP A 33 -1.65 11.22 -4.62
C ASP A 33 -2.50 10.44 -5.65
N ASN A 34 -3.33 9.50 -5.20
CA ASN A 34 -4.16 8.63 -6.05
C ASN A 34 -3.40 7.72 -7.03
N GLU A 35 -2.07 7.71 -6.97
CA GLU A 35 -1.22 6.87 -7.82
C GLU A 35 -0.70 5.65 -7.08
N VAL A 36 -0.43 5.80 -5.78
CA VAL A 36 0.18 4.77 -4.94
C VAL A 36 -0.66 4.52 -3.70
N ILE A 37 -0.87 3.24 -3.40
CA ILE A 37 -1.47 2.76 -2.17
C ILE A 37 -0.39 2.14 -1.29
N LEU A 38 -0.22 2.66 -0.08
CA LEU A 38 0.66 2.09 0.92
C LEU A 38 -0.15 1.30 1.95
N LYS A 39 0.16 0.02 2.11
CA LYS A 39 -0.35 -0.83 3.20
C LYS A 39 0.74 -1.06 4.23
N ALA A 40 0.47 -0.70 5.48
CA ALA A 40 1.42 -0.86 6.57
C ALA A 40 0.78 -1.54 7.80
N GLY A 41 1.52 -2.43 8.46
CA GLY A 41 1.15 -3.02 9.74
C GLY A 41 1.57 -4.50 9.91
N SER A 42 1.36 -5.05 11.09
CA SER A 42 1.85 -6.38 11.51
C SER A 42 1.30 -7.56 10.68
N ARG A 43 0.15 -7.33 10.02
CA ARG A 43 -0.50 -8.34 9.16
C ARG A 43 -0.11 -8.24 7.69
N VAL A 44 0.72 -7.27 7.32
CA VAL A 44 1.30 -7.18 5.96
C VAL A 44 2.50 -8.13 5.91
N ARG A 45 2.32 -9.29 5.28
CA ARG A 45 3.34 -10.35 5.25
C ARG A 45 3.98 -10.48 3.86
N PRO A 46 5.23 -10.99 3.77
CA PRO A 46 5.89 -11.28 2.49
C PRO A 46 5.07 -12.15 1.55
N SER A 47 4.29 -13.09 2.09
CA SER A 47 3.41 -13.94 1.29
C SER A 47 2.41 -13.16 0.43
N LYS A 48 1.98 -11.97 0.88
CA LYS A 48 1.03 -11.14 0.14
C LYS A 48 1.68 -10.52 -1.10
N GLU A 49 2.92 -10.07 -0.99
CA GLU A 49 3.72 -9.59 -2.13
C GLU A 49 3.96 -10.73 -3.13
N ILE A 50 4.43 -11.89 -2.65
CA ILE A 50 4.75 -13.03 -3.50
C ILE A 50 3.53 -13.48 -4.31
N VAL A 51 2.36 -13.60 -3.65
CA VAL A 51 1.12 -13.96 -4.32
C VAL A 51 0.73 -12.90 -5.36
N MET A 52 0.84 -11.61 -5.04
CA MET A 52 0.50 -10.54 -6.00
C MET A 52 1.40 -10.59 -7.25
N ARG A 53 2.72 -10.78 -7.07
CA ARG A 53 3.67 -10.91 -8.17
C ARG A 53 3.36 -12.14 -9.04
N LEU A 54 3.08 -13.27 -8.40
CA LEU A 54 2.71 -14.49 -9.12
C LEU A 54 1.41 -14.32 -9.90
N VAL A 55 0.36 -13.78 -9.25
CA VAL A 55 -0.97 -13.66 -9.86
C VAL A 55 -0.94 -12.69 -11.05
N LYS A 56 -0.14 -11.61 -11.00
CA LYS A 56 -0.01 -10.62 -12.09
C LYS A 56 0.22 -11.28 -13.45
N ASP A 57 1.06 -12.31 -13.50
CA ASP A 57 1.42 -12.98 -14.76
C ASP A 57 0.40 -14.04 -15.21
N HIS A 58 -0.58 -14.36 -14.36
CA HIS A 58 -1.52 -15.47 -14.56
C HIS A 58 -2.99 -15.04 -14.60
N THR A 59 -3.27 -13.74 -14.69
CA THR A 59 -4.64 -13.21 -14.73
C THR A 59 -4.79 -12.11 -15.77
N HIS A 60 -6.00 -11.98 -16.30
CA HIS A 60 -6.40 -10.86 -17.17
C HIS A 60 -7.00 -9.68 -16.38
N ILE A 61 -7.21 -9.84 -15.07
CA ILE A 61 -7.71 -8.78 -14.19
C ILE A 61 -6.55 -7.90 -13.74
N PRO A 62 -6.67 -6.56 -13.73
CA PRO A 62 -5.63 -5.69 -13.22
C PRO A 62 -5.22 -6.05 -11.77
N VAL A 63 -3.93 -6.28 -11.56
CA VAL A 63 -3.31 -6.51 -10.24
C VAL A 63 -2.43 -5.32 -9.91
N PRO A 64 -2.41 -4.83 -8.65
CA PRO A 64 -1.53 -3.73 -8.27
C PRO A 64 -0.06 -4.09 -8.51
N GLU A 65 0.69 -3.17 -9.09
CA GLU A 65 2.13 -3.31 -9.26
C GLU A 65 2.83 -2.98 -7.95
N ILE A 66 3.70 -3.86 -7.47
CA ILE A 66 4.48 -3.62 -6.25
C ILE A 66 5.64 -2.69 -6.58
N VAL A 67 5.65 -1.50 -5.98
CA VAL A 67 6.71 -0.49 -6.15
C VAL A 67 7.78 -0.66 -5.08
N LEU A 68 7.36 -0.93 -3.84
CA LEU A 68 8.26 -1.11 -2.70
C LEU A 68 7.67 -2.10 -1.70
N ALA A 69 8.51 -2.98 -1.18
CA ALA A 69 8.17 -3.89 -0.09
C ALA A 69 9.29 -3.84 0.97
N ALA A 70 8.90 -3.70 2.24
CA ALA A 70 9.81 -3.73 3.36
C ALA A 70 9.16 -4.49 4.52
N TYR A 71 9.92 -5.35 5.18
CA TYR A 71 9.44 -6.17 6.28
C TYR A 71 10.43 -6.10 7.44
N VAL A 72 9.97 -5.57 8.56
CA VAL A 72 10.69 -5.60 9.85
C VAL A 72 9.93 -6.51 10.81
N SER A 73 10.53 -6.81 11.97
CA SER A 73 10.05 -7.86 12.87
C SER A 73 8.57 -7.74 13.28
N ASP A 74 8.05 -6.53 13.40
CA ASP A 74 6.71 -6.21 13.88
C ASP A 74 5.81 -5.50 12.84
N GLU A 75 6.38 -5.05 11.73
CA GLU A 75 5.66 -4.27 10.72
C GLU A 75 6.08 -4.64 9.29
N GLY A 76 5.08 -4.94 8.44
CA GLY A 76 5.28 -4.99 7.00
C GLY A 76 4.76 -3.72 6.34
N ARG A 77 5.43 -3.30 5.27
CA ARG A 77 5.09 -2.16 4.43
C ARG A 77 5.09 -2.60 2.98
N LEU A 78 4.01 -2.28 2.27
CA LEU A 78 3.82 -2.63 0.87
C LEU A 78 3.21 -1.45 0.12
N ALA A 79 4.01 -0.79 -0.71
CA ALA A 79 3.57 0.25 -1.63
C ALA A 79 3.25 -0.38 -3.00
N MET A 80 2.06 -0.09 -3.51
CA MET A 80 1.55 -0.66 -4.76
C MET A 80 0.82 0.40 -5.59
N SER A 81 0.73 0.20 -6.90
CA SER A 81 -0.07 1.08 -7.75
C SER A 81 -1.55 1.05 -7.34
N ALA A 82 -2.22 2.19 -7.44
CA ALA A 82 -3.67 2.23 -7.40
C ALA A 82 -4.22 1.56 -8.67
N ILE A 83 -5.20 0.67 -8.53
CA ILE A 83 -5.97 0.20 -9.70
C ILE A 83 -7.01 1.28 -10.01
N PRO A 84 -6.98 1.90 -11.20
CA PRO A 84 -8.02 2.82 -11.61
C PRO A 84 -9.34 2.05 -11.62
N SER A 85 -10.32 2.47 -10.81
CA SER A 85 -11.62 1.83 -10.82
C SER A 85 -12.74 2.84 -10.57
N ALA A 86 -13.88 2.59 -11.20
CA ALA A 86 -15.18 3.08 -10.76
C ALA A 86 -15.79 2.04 -9.81
N PRO A 87 -16.60 2.45 -8.82
CA PRO A 87 -17.33 1.50 -7.98
C PRO A 87 -18.11 0.50 -8.85
N LEU A 88 -18.05 -0.79 -8.52
CA LEU A 88 -18.93 -1.79 -9.12
C LEU A 88 -20.35 -1.49 -8.65
N ILE A 89 -21.19 -0.98 -9.54
CA ILE A 89 -22.62 -0.82 -9.31
C ILE A 89 -23.26 -2.17 -9.66
N GLU A 90 -23.96 -2.78 -8.69
CA GLU A 90 -24.74 -3.99 -8.95
C GLU A 90 -25.80 -3.68 -10.03
N ALA A 91 -25.92 -4.56 -11.02
CA ALA A 91 -26.90 -4.47 -12.10
C ALA A 91 -28.28 -4.93 -11.65
#